data_AF-A0A1Q5TMG1-F1
#
_entry.id   AF-A0A1Q5TMG1-F1
#
_cell.length_a   1.000
_cell.length_b   1.000
_cell.length_c   1.000
_cell.angle_alpha   90.00
_cell.angle_beta   90.00
_cell.angle_gamma   90.00
#
_symmetry.space_group_name_H-M   'P 1'
#
loop_
_entity.id
_entity.type
_entity.pdbx_description
1 polymer ?
#
loop_
_entity_poly.entity_id
_entity_poly.type
_entity_poly.pdbx_seq_one_letter_code
_entity_poly.pdbx_strand_id
1 'polypeptide(L)'
;MAPPLPRAHFLGVPLEIRVKIYEHFFALLGSYWIYFSDEEMDRWARKIFPTYPGSHLFALLYTNQQINMEAIAVFFRIITLHVSPEFVPGNPSSLVAFTDRIGCHNAALLCRVDISFPATVKRPDGDLELEAPSVQTLCHLKARCPGLTRLRFWNCIYSRKVFDQYQRNPSSVSAVLAEINGLVRGIAPLRNIIVYTGENVVLSPEFKEFLHNLGWEIDAKKYRYSEN
;
A
#
# COMPACT_ATOMS: atom_id res chain seq x y z
N MET A 1 -5.59 56.94 9.11
CA MET A 1 -5.94 55.52 8.91
C MET A 1 -4.64 54.75 8.70
N ALA A 2 -4.34 53.77 9.53
CA ALA A 2 -3.22 52.88 9.27
C ALA A 2 -3.56 51.96 8.08
N PRO A 3 -2.61 51.66 7.17
CA PRO A 3 -2.85 50.71 6.11
C PRO A 3 -3.19 49.33 6.72
N PRO A 4 -4.16 48.58 6.16
CA PRO A 4 -4.46 47.26 6.64
C PRO A 4 -3.20 46.40 6.53
N LEU A 5 -2.85 45.69 7.62
CA LEU A 5 -1.77 44.72 7.62
C LEU A 5 -2.00 43.75 6.45
N PRO A 6 -0.95 43.39 5.68
CA PRO A 6 -1.07 42.43 4.60
C PRO A 6 -1.70 41.15 5.14
N ARG A 7 -2.82 40.73 4.55
CA ARG A 7 -3.39 39.41 4.88
C ARG A 7 -2.34 38.37 4.52
N ALA A 8 -1.83 37.67 5.52
CA ALA A 8 -0.91 36.56 5.30
C ALA A 8 -1.61 35.54 4.38
N HIS A 9 -1.13 35.44 3.14
CA HIS A 9 -1.65 34.51 2.15
C HIS A 9 -0.87 33.20 2.26
N PHE A 10 -1.57 32.07 2.27
CA PHE A 10 -0.92 30.76 2.43
C PHE A 10 0.15 30.49 1.35
N LEU A 11 -0.10 30.86 0.09
CA LEU A 11 0.91 30.74 -0.97
C LEU A 11 2.10 31.71 -0.83
N GLY A 12 2.00 32.70 0.06
CA GLY A 12 3.12 33.58 0.43
C GLY A 12 4.08 32.94 1.44
N VAL A 13 3.71 31.82 2.06
CA VAL A 13 4.58 31.02 2.93
C VAL A 13 5.55 30.22 2.04
N PRO A 14 6.86 30.12 2.34
CA PRO A 14 7.80 29.31 1.56
C PRO A 14 7.34 27.86 1.34
N LEU A 15 7.65 27.29 0.17
CA LEU A 15 7.20 25.94 -0.23
C LEU A 15 7.60 24.88 0.80
N GLU A 16 8.80 24.97 1.38
CA GLU A 16 9.32 24.02 2.36
C GLU A 16 8.45 23.99 3.63
N ILE A 17 7.91 25.15 4.02
CA ILE A 17 7.00 25.25 5.17
C ILE A 17 5.61 24.73 4.77
N ARG A 18 5.12 25.05 3.56
CA ARG A 18 3.84 24.51 3.06
C ARG A 18 3.86 22.98 2.99
N VAL A 19 4.96 22.40 2.50
CA VAL A 19 5.18 20.95 2.47
C VAL A 19 5.07 20.37 3.88
N LYS A 20 5.77 20.93 4.88
CA LYS A 20 5.66 20.46 6.28
C LYS A 20 4.23 20.55 6.83
N ILE A 21 3.48 21.59 6.45
CA ILE A 21 2.06 21.72 6.81
C ILE A 21 1.25 20.57 6.19
N TYR A 22 1.45 20.30 4.89
CA TYR A 22 0.80 19.17 4.22
C TYR A 22 1.18 17.83 4.86
N GLU A 23 2.45 17.65 5.21
CA GLU A 23 2.93 16.42 5.85
C GLU A 23 2.23 16.19 7.18
N HIS A 24 2.16 17.23 8.02
CA HIS A 24 1.47 17.15 9.31
C HIS A 24 -0.02 16.86 9.12
N PHE A 25 -0.64 17.54 8.15
CA PHE A 25 -2.06 17.39 7.85
C PHE A 25 -2.41 15.99 7.36
N PHE A 26 -1.62 15.42 6.45
CA PHE A 26 -1.84 14.06 5.96
C PHE A 26 -1.37 12.98 6.95
N ALA A 27 -0.47 13.29 7.89
CA ALA A 27 -0.12 12.37 8.96
C ALA A 27 -1.32 12.12 9.90
N LEU A 28 -2.18 13.12 10.12
CA LEU A 28 -3.42 12.96 10.90
C LEU A 28 -4.40 11.98 10.26
N LEU A 29 -4.29 11.79 8.94
CA LEU A 29 -5.16 10.90 8.21
C LEU A 29 -4.81 9.41 8.34
N GLY A 30 -3.59 9.08 8.74
CA GLY A 30 -3.19 7.70 9.00
C GLY A 30 -3.17 6.81 7.75
N SER A 31 -3.74 5.61 7.89
CA SER A 31 -3.75 4.54 6.88
C SER A 31 -5.09 4.47 6.15
N TYR A 32 -5.06 4.19 4.84
CA TYR A 32 -6.27 4.20 4.02
C TYR A 32 -6.53 2.90 3.30
N TRP A 33 -7.74 2.41 3.50
CA TRP A 33 -8.26 1.24 2.81
C TRP A 33 -8.98 1.65 1.54
N ILE A 34 -8.57 1.06 0.42
CA ILE A 34 -9.34 1.13 -0.81
C ILE A 34 -10.02 -0.21 -1.02
N TYR A 35 -11.35 -0.18 -0.96
CA TYR A 35 -12.25 -1.27 -1.32
C TYR A 35 -12.79 -0.97 -2.73
N PHE A 36 -12.65 -1.93 -3.64
CA PHE A 36 -13.16 -1.82 -4.99
C PHE A 36 -14.37 -2.75 -5.16
N SER A 37 -15.53 -2.14 -5.32
CA SER A 37 -16.61 -2.66 -6.17
C SER A 37 -17.13 -1.47 -6.98
N ASP A 38 -17.64 -1.69 -8.19
CA ASP A 38 -18.06 -0.60 -9.08
C ASP A 38 -19.09 0.34 -8.42
N GLU A 39 -19.99 -0.20 -7.59
CA GLU A 39 -20.91 0.61 -6.77
C GLU A 39 -20.24 1.30 -5.57
N GLU A 40 -19.23 0.68 -4.97
CA GLU A 40 -18.49 1.27 -3.85
C GLU A 40 -17.58 2.38 -4.29
N MET A 41 -17.18 2.40 -5.55
CA MET A 41 -16.28 3.38 -6.15
C MET A 41 -17.06 4.66 -6.54
N ASP A 42 -18.33 4.52 -6.98
CA ASP A 42 -19.25 5.64 -7.14
C ASP A 42 -19.77 6.15 -5.77
N ARG A 43 -19.86 5.25 -4.78
CA ARG A 43 -19.93 5.61 -3.35
C ARG A 43 -18.62 6.21 -2.85
N TRP A 44 -17.44 5.85 -3.37
CA TRP A 44 -16.13 6.33 -2.90
C TRP A 44 -16.01 7.82 -3.22
N ALA A 45 -16.42 8.22 -4.42
CA ALA A 45 -16.60 9.62 -4.80
C ALA A 45 -17.69 10.36 -4.00
N ARG A 46 -18.62 9.67 -3.32
CA ARG A 46 -19.73 10.27 -2.55
C ARG A 46 -19.59 10.16 -1.02
N LYS A 47 -18.79 9.22 -0.51
CA LYS A 47 -18.67 8.82 0.92
C LYS A 47 -17.38 9.34 1.55
N ILE A 48 -16.32 9.57 0.76
CA ILE A 48 -15.10 10.27 1.22
C ILE A 48 -15.37 11.75 1.53
N PHE A 49 -16.42 12.34 0.96
CA PHE A 49 -16.65 13.79 1.08
C PHE A 49 -17.48 14.24 2.30
N PRO A 50 -18.47 13.48 2.84
CA PRO A 50 -19.27 14.01 3.95
C PRO A 50 -19.18 13.27 5.30
N THR A 51 -18.81 11.98 5.36
CA THR A 51 -19.13 11.15 6.55
C THR A 51 -17.95 10.50 7.29
N TYR A 52 -16.71 10.61 6.80
CA TYR A 52 -15.54 10.17 7.56
C TYR A 52 -14.96 11.35 8.36
N PRO A 53 -14.64 11.21 9.66
CA PRO A 53 -13.88 12.21 10.39
C PRO A 53 -12.52 12.38 9.70
N GLY A 54 -12.39 13.44 8.88
CA GLY A 54 -11.22 13.67 8.03
C GLY A 54 -11.55 14.01 6.57
N SER A 55 -12.83 14.03 6.15
CA SER A 55 -13.21 14.47 4.80
C SER A 55 -12.79 15.90 4.47
N HIS A 56 -12.78 16.80 5.47
CA HIS A 56 -12.22 18.15 5.37
C HIS A 56 -10.71 18.17 5.10
N LEU A 57 -10.00 17.08 5.43
CA LEU A 57 -8.57 16.94 5.16
C LEU A 57 -8.31 16.61 3.67
N PHE A 58 -9.34 16.22 2.92
CA PHE A 58 -9.26 16.17 1.45
C PHE A 58 -9.62 17.50 0.80
N ALA A 59 -10.29 18.43 1.50
CA ALA A 59 -10.66 19.73 0.96
C ALA A 59 -9.43 20.55 0.50
N LEU A 60 -8.27 20.32 1.12
CA LEU A 60 -7.00 20.89 0.70
C LEU A 60 -6.61 20.49 -0.74
N LEU A 61 -6.98 19.29 -1.18
CA LEU A 61 -6.76 18.86 -2.56
C LEU A 61 -7.70 19.57 -3.55
N TYR A 62 -8.72 20.30 -3.09
CA TYR A 62 -9.73 20.93 -3.95
C TYR A 62 -9.77 22.46 -3.83
N THR A 63 -8.92 23.09 -3.00
CA THR A 63 -8.95 24.54 -2.78
C THR A 63 -8.45 25.36 -3.97
N ASN A 64 -7.27 25.01 -4.50
CA ASN A 64 -6.65 25.71 -5.64
C ASN A 64 -5.68 24.78 -6.37
N GLN A 65 -5.47 24.98 -7.67
CA GLN A 65 -4.60 24.14 -8.50
C GLN A 65 -3.17 24.04 -7.97
N GLN A 66 -2.57 25.15 -7.51
CA GLN A 66 -1.21 25.12 -6.97
C GLN A 66 -1.15 24.31 -5.67
N ILE A 67 -2.09 24.55 -4.76
CA ILE A 67 -2.19 23.80 -3.50
C ILE A 67 -2.43 22.32 -3.80
N ASN A 68 -3.29 21.99 -4.76
CA ASN A 68 -3.54 20.62 -5.18
C ASN A 68 -2.26 19.94 -5.67
N MET A 69 -1.53 20.55 -6.61
CA MET A 69 -0.30 19.96 -7.16
C MET A 69 0.78 19.74 -6.08
N GLU A 70 0.92 20.68 -5.15
CA GLU A 70 1.88 20.53 -4.05
C GLU A 70 1.42 19.47 -3.03
N ALA A 71 0.15 19.51 -2.64
CA ALA A 71 -0.39 18.64 -1.61
C ALA A 71 -0.56 17.19 -2.08
N ILE A 72 -0.95 16.95 -3.33
CA ILE A 72 -1.17 15.59 -3.86
C ILE A 72 0.12 14.77 -3.88
N ALA A 73 1.26 15.42 -4.16
CA ALA A 73 2.56 14.77 -4.11
C ALA A 73 2.95 14.37 -2.68
N VAL A 74 2.66 15.23 -1.70
CA VAL A 74 2.88 14.92 -0.29
C VAL A 74 1.93 13.82 0.19
N PHE A 75 0.67 13.86 -0.25
CA PHE A 75 -0.35 12.87 0.07
C PHE A 75 0.09 11.46 -0.32
N PHE A 76 0.43 11.23 -1.60
CA PHE A 76 0.82 9.90 -2.09
C PHE A 76 2.14 9.39 -1.49
N ARG A 77 3.02 10.30 -1.04
CA ARG A 77 4.27 9.95 -0.36
C ARG A 77 4.05 9.43 1.06
N ILE A 78 3.07 9.96 1.78
CA ILE A 78 2.88 9.68 3.22
C ILE A 78 1.87 8.57 3.45
N ILE A 79 0.80 8.59 2.65
CA ILE A 79 -0.32 7.70 2.82
C ILE A 79 0.12 6.25 2.62
N THR A 80 -0.36 5.37 3.48
CA THR A 80 -0.29 3.93 3.23
C THR A 80 -1.53 3.52 2.48
N LEU A 81 -1.35 3.05 1.25
CA LEU A 81 -2.40 2.51 0.42
C LEU A 81 -2.64 1.04 0.78
N HIS A 82 -3.77 0.72 1.41
CA HIS A 82 -4.20 -0.66 1.65
C HIS A 82 -5.11 -1.10 0.51
N VAL A 83 -4.68 -2.12 -0.21
CA VAL A 83 -5.41 -2.69 -1.34
C VAL A 83 -6.03 -4.02 -0.91
N SER A 84 -7.36 -4.03 -0.76
CA SER A 84 -8.11 -5.26 -0.53
C SER A 84 -8.02 -6.19 -1.73
N PRO A 85 -7.77 -7.50 -1.52
CA PRO A 85 -8.12 -8.46 -2.54
C PRO A 85 -9.64 -8.33 -2.72
N GLU A 86 -10.05 -8.09 -3.95
CA GLU A 86 -11.46 -8.17 -4.29
C GLU A 86 -11.93 -9.59 -3.99
N PHE A 87 -13.04 -9.67 -3.26
CA PHE A 87 -13.87 -10.88 -3.10
C PHE A 87 -14.59 -11.26 -4.42
N VAL A 88 -14.14 -10.72 -5.57
CA VAL A 88 -14.81 -10.81 -6.86
C VAL A 88 -13.85 -11.45 -7.87
N PRO A 89 -14.07 -12.72 -8.24
CA PRO A 89 -13.34 -13.36 -9.32
C PRO A 89 -13.55 -12.61 -10.64
N GLY A 90 -12.46 -12.25 -11.33
CA GLY A 90 -12.50 -11.75 -12.72
C GLY A 90 -12.26 -10.26 -12.93
N ASN A 91 -12.09 -9.45 -11.88
CA ASN A 91 -11.71 -8.04 -12.01
C ASN A 91 -10.17 -7.90 -12.07
N PRO A 92 -9.60 -6.90 -12.77
CA PRO A 92 -8.19 -6.54 -12.59
C PRO A 92 -7.95 -6.32 -11.11
N SER A 93 -6.78 -6.72 -10.59
CA SER A 93 -6.52 -6.50 -9.17
C SER A 93 -6.79 -5.03 -8.84
N SER A 94 -7.55 -4.77 -7.77
CA SER A 94 -7.85 -3.45 -7.20
C SER A 94 -6.76 -2.38 -7.40
N LEU A 95 -5.50 -2.82 -7.28
CA LEU A 95 -4.30 -2.01 -7.49
C LEU A 95 -4.13 -1.50 -8.92
N VAL A 96 -4.37 -2.34 -9.92
CA VAL A 96 -4.32 -1.98 -11.35
C VAL A 96 -5.37 -0.92 -11.64
N ALA A 97 -6.62 -1.18 -11.28
CA ALA A 97 -7.72 -0.23 -11.46
C ALA A 97 -7.43 1.11 -10.75
N PHE A 98 -6.92 1.07 -9.52
CA PHE A 98 -6.52 2.26 -8.78
C PHE A 98 -5.45 3.08 -9.51
N THR A 99 -4.34 2.43 -9.85
CA THR A 99 -3.15 3.09 -10.41
C THR A 99 -3.40 3.64 -11.81
N ASP A 100 -4.24 2.97 -12.60
CA ASP A 100 -4.69 3.49 -13.89
C ASP A 100 -5.62 4.71 -13.72
N ARG A 101 -6.50 4.71 -12.71
CA ARG A 101 -7.41 5.84 -12.45
C ARG A 101 -6.70 7.09 -11.93
N ILE A 102 -5.74 6.94 -11.02
CA ILE A 102 -4.95 8.10 -10.54
C ILE A 102 -3.91 8.55 -11.59
N GLY A 103 -3.66 7.72 -12.60
CA GLY A 103 -2.70 7.96 -13.67
C GLY A 103 -1.25 7.71 -13.26
N CYS A 104 -0.39 7.50 -14.28
CA CYS A 104 1.02 7.13 -14.10
C CYS A 104 1.79 8.11 -13.22
N HIS A 105 1.52 9.41 -13.34
CA HIS A 105 2.23 10.44 -12.57
C HIS A 105 2.01 10.26 -11.06
N ASN A 106 0.76 10.11 -10.64
CA ASN A 106 0.42 9.95 -9.23
C ASN A 106 0.80 8.57 -8.69
N ALA A 107 0.66 7.52 -9.51
CA ALA A 107 1.11 6.18 -9.15
C ALA A 107 2.62 6.13 -8.86
N ALA A 108 3.42 6.90 -9.61
CA ALA A 108 4.85 7.02 -9.37
C ALA A 108 5.22 7.71 -8.04
N LEU A 109 4.30 8.45 -7.43
CA LEU A 109 4.48 9.12 -6.14
C LEU A 109 4.14 8.21 -4.95
N LEU A 110 3.53 7.06 -5.19
CA LEU A 110 3.20 6.10 -4.13
C LEU A 110 4.47 5.56 -3.48
N CYS A 111 4.65 5.86 -2.20
CA CYS A 111 5.82 5.37 -1.45
C CYS A 111 5.50 4.16 -0.57
N ARG A 112 4.24 3.93 -0.20
CA ARG A 112 3.83 2.91 0.76
C ARG A 112 2.58 2.18 0.29
N VAL A 113 2.70 0.86 0.09
CA VAL A 113 1.59 0.02 -0.37
C VAL A 113 1.50 -1.24 0.48
N ASP A 114 0.27 -1.55 0.88
CA ASP A 114 -0.10 -2.74 1.62
C ASP A 114 -1.04 -3.58 0.73
N ILE A 115 -0.56 -4.70 0.20
CA ILE A 115 -1.33 -5.62 -0.67
C ILE A 115 -1.45 -7.00 -0.05
N SER A 116 -2.41 -7.80 -0.48
CA SER A 116 -2.47 -9.20 -0.06
C SER A 116 -1.20 -9.96 -0.42
N PHE A 117 -0.86 -10.93 0.43
CA PHE A 117 0.20 -11.87 0.14
C PHE A 117 -0.10 -12.61 -1.18
N PRO A 118 0.89 -12.75 -2.09
CA PRO A 118 0.71 -13.44 -3.37
C PRO A 118 0.09 -14.83 -3.20
N ALA A 119 -0.98 -15.10 -3.96
CA ALA A 119 -1.62 -16.40 -3.98
C ALA A 119 -0.71 -17.44 -4.64
N THR A 120 -0.79 -18.67 -4.13
CA THR A 120 0.00 -19.81 -4.60
C THR A 120 -0.89 -21.02 -4.84
N VAL A 121 -0.56 -21.78 -5.88
CA VAL A 121 -1.20 -23.05 -6.21
C VAL A 121 -0.19 -24.18 -6.05
N LYS A 122 -0.70 -25.37 -5.75
CA LYS A 122 0.11 -26.59 -5.69
C LYS A 122 0.08 -27.26 -7.05
N ARG A 123 1.25 -27.47 -7.65
CA ARG A 123 1.45 -28.24 -8.87
C ARG A 123 1.22 -29.75 -8.63
N PRO A 124 1.04 -30.55 -9.70
CA PRO A 124 0.83 -32.00 -9.59
C PRO A 124 1.99 -32.75 -8.90
N ASP A 125 3.22 -32.26 -9.05
CA ASP A 125 4.43 -32.77 -8.37
C ASP A 125 4.49 -32.43 -6.88
N GLY A 126 3.60 -31.54 -6.43
CA GLY A 126 3.45 -31.12 -5.05
C GLY A 126 4.19 -29.84 -4.68
N ASP A 127 4.89 -29.23 -5.62
CA ASP A 127 5.53 -27.94 -5.45
C ASP A 127 4.52 -26.79 -5.52
N LEU A 128 4.81 -25.69 -4.85
CA LEU A 128 4.09 -24.44 -4.96
C LEU A 128 4.56 -23.64 -6.16
N GLU A 129 3.62 -22.91 -6.75
CA GLU A 129 3.85 -21.93 -7.81
C GLU A 129 3.00 -20.69 -7.53
N LEU A 130 3.50 -19.52 -7.94
CA LEU A 130 2.72 -18.29 -7.92
C LEU A 130 1.58 -18.35 -8.93
N GLU A 131 0.38 -17.96 -8.48
CA GLU A 131 -0.71 -17.79 -9.43
C GLU A 131 -0.43 -16.61 -10.38
N ALA A 132 -0.79 -16.77 -11.65
CA ALA A 132 -0.57 -15.75 -12.69
C ALA A 132 -1.11 -14.34 -12.31
N PRO A 133 -2.30 -14.18 -11.68
CA PRO A 133 -2.78 -12.88 -11.22
C PRO A 133 -1.87 -12.23 -10.16
N SER A 134 -1.21 -13.03 -9.32
CA SER A 134 -0.25 -12.53 -8.33
C SER A 134 1.02 -12.02 -9.02
N VAL A 135 1.55 -12.78 -9.98
CA VAL A 135 2.70 -12.35 -10.80
C VAL A 135 2.38 -11.05 -11.53
N GLN A 136 1.21 -10.96 -12.17
CA GLN A 136 0.76 -9.75 -12.86
C GLN A 136 0.68 -8.55 -11.90
N THR A 137 0.15 -8.73 -10.70
CA THR A 137 0.04 -7.66 -9.70
C THR A 137 1.42 -7.16 -9.24
N LEU A 138 2.38 -8.07 -9.00
CA LEU A 138 3.75 -7.69 -8.62
C LEU A 138 4.50 -7.00 -9.77
N CYS A 139 4.34 -7.48 -11.00
CA CYS A 139 4.89 -6.83 -12.19
C CYS A 139 4.28 -5.43 -12.40
N HIS A 140 2.98 -5.27 -12.14
CA HIS A 140 2.29 -3.99 -12.24
C HIS A 140 2.79 -2.99 -11.20
N LEU A 141 2.99 -3.41 -9.95
CA LEU A 141 3.65 -2.60 -8.92
C LEU A 141 5.01 -2.11 -9.39
N LYS A 142 5.81 -3.01 -9.96
CA LYS A 142 7.14 -2.66 -10.46
C LYS A 142 7.10 -1.64 -11.58
N ALA A 143 6.13 -1.76 -12.48
CA ALA A 143 6.01 -0.87 -13.63
C ALA A 143 5.40 0.49 -13.28
N ARG A 144 4.40 0.53 -12.39
CA ARG A 144 3.57 1.73 -12.15
C ARG A 144 3.89 2.48 -10.86
N CYS A 145 4.58 1.85 -9.91
CA CYS A 145 4.92 2.46 -8.62
C CYS A 145 6.45 2.57 -8.43
N PRO A 146 7.19 3.25 -9.34
CA PRO A 146 8.65 3.35 -9.22
C PRO A 146 9.11 4.11 -7.97
N GLY A 147 8.26 4.91 -7.30
CA GLY A 147 8.58 5.59 -6.04
C GLY A 147 8.37 4.76 -4.77
N LEU A 148 7.98 3.48 -4.90
CA LEU A 148 7.65 2.63 -3.78
C LEU A 148 8.89 2.33 -2.92
N THR A 149 8.84 2.75 -1.66
CA THR A 149 9.93 2.53 -0.68
C THR A 149 9.59 1.47 0.35
N ARG A 150 8.29 1.24 0.57
CA ARG A 150 7.77 0.26 1.52
C ARG A 150 6.63 -0.54 0.91
N LEU A 151 6.77 -1.86 0.93
CA LEU A 151 5.74 -2.81 0.54
C LEU A 151 5.41 -3.69 1.75
N ARG A 152 4.15 -3.75 2.13
CA ARG A 152 3.67 -4.72 3.13
C ARG A 152 2.76 -5.74 2.46
N PHE A 153 3.01 -7.01 2.73
CA PHE A 153 2.08 -8.08 2.45
C PHE A 153 1.18 -8.31 3.66
N TRP A 154 -0.13 -8.26 3.46
CA TRP A 154 -1.15 -8.58 4.47
C TRP A 154 -1.98 -9.79 4.04
N ASN A 155 -2.91 -10.24 4.89
CA ASN A 155 -3.69 -11.49 4.78
C ASN A 155 -3.02 -12.73 5.39
N CYS A 156 -3.42 -13.00 6.64
CA CYS A 156 -2.94 -14.09 7.48
C CYS A 156 -3.33 -15.50 6.97
N ILE A 157 -4.32 -15.63 6.08
CA ILE A 157 -4.81 -16.95 5.62
C ILE A 157 -3.84 -17.53 4.60
N TYR A 158 -3.43 -16.74 3.61
CA TYR A 158 -2.46 -17.18 2.60
C TYR A 158 -1.07 -17.31 3.20
N SER A 159 -0.67 -16.37 4.05
CA SER A 159 0.59 -16.48 4.77
C SER A 159 0.62 -17.76 5.62
N ARG A 160 -0.45 -18.09 6.34
CA ARG A 160 -0.54 -19.32 7.13
C ARG A 160 -0.45 -20.59 6.29
N LYS A 161 -1.14 -20.66 5.14
CA LYS A 161 -1.01 -21.81 4.22
C LYS A 161 0.43 -21.98 3.73
N VAL A 162 1.10 -20.87 3.39
CA VAL A 162 2.50 -20.88 2.99
C VAL A 162 3.40 -21.34 4.15
N PHE A 163 3.14 -20.90 5.38
CA PHE A 163 3.88 -21.30 6.57
C PHE A 163 3.69 -22.78 6.92
N ASP A 164 2.44 -23.27 6.88
CA ASP A 164 2.13 -24.68 7.10
C ASP A 164 2.77 -25.55 6.03
N GLN A 165 2.83 -25.06 4.78
CA GLN A 165 3.49 -25.75 3.68
C GLN A 165 5.01 -25.72 3.81
N TYR A 166 5.60 -24.68 4.42
CA TYR A 166 7.04 -24.60 4.64
C TYR A 166 7.53 -25.75 5.51
N GLN A 167 6.75 -26.16 6.51
CA GLN A 167 7.08 -27.32 7.34
C GLN A 167 7.10 -28.65 6.56
N ARG A 168 6.32 -28.74 5.47
CA ARG A 168 6.18 -29.96 4.67
C ARG A 168 7.16 -30.02 3.49
N ASN A 169 7.37 -28.88 2.84
CA ASN A 169 8.25 -28.74 1.68
C ASN A 169 8.95 -27.37 1.73
N PRO A 170 10.01 -27.23 2.56
CA PRO A 170 10.71 -25.96 2.72
C PRO A 170 11.30 -25.45 1.41
N SER A 171 11.89 -26.33 0.59
CA SER A 171 12.54 -25.97 -0.67
C SER A 171 11.59 -25.31 -1.66
N SER A 172 10.37 -25.86 -1.78
CA SER A 172 9.37 -25.31 -2.69
C SER A 172 8.85 -23.94 -2.24
N VAL A 173 8.56 -23.78 -0.95
CA VAL A 173 8.16 -22.47 -0.40
C VAL A 173 9.29 -21.45 -0.53
N SER A 174 10.54 -21.85 -0.26
CA SER A 174 11.70 -20.98 -0.43
C SER A 174 11.87 -20.52 -1.87
N ALA A 175 11.63 -21.38 -2.86
CA ALA A 175 11.69 -21.03 -4.27
C ALA A 175 10.65 -19.97 -4.63
N VAL A 176 9.40 -20.15 -4.20
CA VAL A 176 8.33 -19.16 -4.42
C VAL A 176 8.61 -17.83 -3.73
N LEU A 177 9.09 -17.84 -2.49
CA LEU A 177 9.44 -16.62 -1.76
C LEU A 177 10.62 -15.89 -2.41
N ALA A 178 11.60 -16.63 -2.93
CA ALA A 178 12.69 -16.07 -3.70
C ALA A 178 12.21 -15.45 -5.02
N GLU A 179 11.24 -16.08 -5.69
CA GLU A 179 10.60 -15.53 -6.90
C GLU A 179 9.86 -14.22 -6.60
N ILE A 180 9.01 -14.19 -5.56
CA ILE A 180 8.34 -12.96 -5.09
C ILE A 180 9.39 -11.88 -4.81
N ASN A 181 10.45 -12.23 -4.07
CA ASN A 181 11.52 -11.30 -3.73
C ASN A 181 12.20 -10.74 -4.99
N GLY A 182 12.49 -11.57 -5.99
CA GLY A 182 13.07 -11.14 -7.26
C GLY A 182 12.16 -10.17 -8.03
N LEU A 183 10.84 -10.41 -8.03
CA LEU A 183 9.87 -9.53 -8.67
C LEU A 183 9.83 -8.15 -8.00
N VAL A 184 9.73 -8.10 -6.66
CA VAL A 184 9.58 -6.83 -5.93
C VAL A 184 10.89 -6.07 -5.75
N ARG A 185 12.04 -6.76 -5.62
CA ARG A 185 13.36 -6.10 -5.54
C ARG A 185 13.79 -5.46 -6.86
N GLY A 186 13.09 -5.75 -7.95
CA GLY A 186 13.21 -4.98 -9.19
C GLY A 186 12.76 -3.53 -9.08
N ILE A 187 12.14 -3.13 -7.96
CA ILE A 187 11.75 -1.75 -7.67
C ILE A 187 12.89 -1.05 -6.94
N ALA A 188 13.65 -0.21 -7.65
CA ALA A 188 14.92 0.33 -7.17
C ALA A 188 14.86 1.03 -5.79
N PRO A 189 13.86 1.86 -5.45
CA PRO A 189 13.80 2.50 -4.13
C PRO A 189 13.19 1.63 -3.04
N LEU A 190 12.75 0.41 -3.31
CA LEU A 190 12.10 -0.46 -2.33
C LEU A 190 13.11 -0.93 -1.28
N ARG A 191 12.97 -0.42 -0.06
CA ARG A 191 13.86 -0.70 1.07
C ARG A 191 13.24 -1.70 2.04
N ASN A 192 11.97 -1.48 2.38
CA ASN A 192 11.28 -2.25 3.41
C ASN A 192 10.22 -3.15 2.77
N ILE A 193 10.42 -4.46 2.89
CA ILE A 193 9.42 -5.48 2.56
C ILE A 193 8.96 -6.07 3.89
N ILE A 194 7.67 -5.97 4.18
CA ILE A 194 7.12 -6.36 5.47
C ILE A 194 6.09 -7.46 5.26
N VAL A 195 6.18 -8.55 6.01
CA VAL A 195 5.14 -9.58 6.04
C VAL A 195 4.36 -9.47 7.34
N TYR A 196 3.05 -9.26 7.22
CA TYR A 196 2.13 -9.28 8.35
C TYR A 196 1.66 -10.71 8.62
N THR A 197 1.92 -11.23 9.81
CA THR A 197 1.58 -12.62 10.16
C THR A 197 0.27 -12.75 10.92
N GLY A 198 -0.25 -11.66 11.50
CA GLY A 198 -1.35 -11.70 12.45
C GLY A 198 -0.89 -12.05 13.88
N GLU A 199 -1.71 -11.68 14.86
CA GLU A 199 -1.37 -11.76 16.30
C GLU A 199 -1.13 -13.18 16.80
N ASN A 200 -1.80 -14.17 16.23
CA ASN A 200 -1.81 -15.55 16.72
C ASN A 200 -0.96 -16.52 15.89
N VAL A 201 -0.13 -16.01 14.98
CA VAL A 201 0.71 -16.84 14.11
C VAL A 201 2.13 -16.86 14.66
N VAL A 202 2.57 -18.03 15.12
CA VAL A 202 3.94 -18.28 15.56
C VAL A 202 4.73 -18.86 14.40
N LEU A 203 5.61 -18.07 13.80
CA LEU A 203 6.56 -18.56 12.80
C LEU A 203 7.68 -19.36 13.46
N SER A 204 8.10 -20.46 12.82
CA SER A 204 9.28 -21.20 13.26
C SER A 204 10.54 -20.33 13.15
N PRO A 205 11.55 -20.51 14.03
CA PRO A 205 12.80 -19.74 13.96
C PRO A 205 13.47 -19.79 12.59
N GLU A 206 13.47 -20.97 11.96
CA GLU A 206 14.08 -21.21 10.65
C GLU A 206 13.39 -20.40 9.55
N PHE A 207 12.06 -20.31 9.61
CA PHE A 207 11.30 -19.52 8.64
C PHE A 207 11.51 -18.02 8.84
N LYS A 208 11.62 -17.56 10.10
CA LYS A 208 11.95 -16.16 10.41
C LYS A 208 13.33 -15.79 9.86
N GLU A 209 14.32 -16.64 10.11
CA GLU A 209 15.68 -16.46 9.60
C GLU A 209 15.69 -16.42 8.07
N PHE A 210 14.94 -17.30 7.41
CA PHE A 210 14.79 -17.29 5.97
C PHE A 210 14.23 -15.95 5.43
N LEU A 211 13.15 -15.43 6.03
CA LEU A 211 12.61 -14.12 5.65
C LEU A 211 13.60 -12.98 5.90
N HIS A 212 14.34 -13.02 7.01
CA HIS A 212 15.38 -12.04 7.29
C HIS A 212 16.53 -12.09 6.27
N ASN A 213 16.91 -13.27 5.80
CA ASN A 213 17.93 -13.45 4.76
C ASN A 213 17.47 -12.90 3.39
N LEU A 214 16.16 -12.82 3.13
CA LEU A 214 15.59 -12.09 1.99
C LEU A 214 15.55 -10.56 2.21
N GLY A 215 15.94 -10.11 3.40
CA GLY A 215 15.86 -8.71 3.84
C GLY A 215 14.42 -8.26 4.10
N TRP A 216 13.54 -9.19 4.52
CA TRP A 216 12.15 -8.90 4.86
C TRP A 216 12.01 -8.73 6.38
N GLU A 217 11.08 -7.87 6.77
CA GLU A 217 10.70 -7.63 8.16
C GLU A 217 9.39 -8.36 8.48
N ILE A 218 9.24 -8.82 9.72
CA ILE A 218 8.04 -9.49 10.18
C ILE A 218 7.29 -8.54 11.13
N ASP A 219 6.04 -8.24 10.80
CA ASP A 219 5.17 -7.40 11.63
C ASP A 219 4.10 -8.29 12.28
N ALA A 220 4.26 -8.51 13.58
CA ALA A 220 3.32 -9.27 14.42
C ALA A 220 2.39 -8.36 15.24
N LYS A 221 2.39 -7.04 14.98
CA LYS A 221 1.65 -6.08 15.81
C LYS A 221 0.13 -6.23 15.68
N LYS A 222 -0.57 -5.82 16.73
CA LYS A 222 -2.03 -5.68 16.74
C LYS A 222 -2.46 -4.77 15.59
N TYR A 223 -3.28 -5.25 14.65
CA TYR A 223 -4.02 -4.32 13.79
C TYR A 223 -5.06 -3.68 14.70
N ARG A 224 -4.74 -2.50 15.24
CA ARG A 224 -5.79 -1.65 15.79
C ARG A 224 -6.58 -1.19 14.58
N TYR A 225 -7.73 -1.83 14.32
CA TYR A 225 -8.82 -1.09 13.69
C TYR A 225 -8.91 0.22 14.47
N SER A 226 -8.72 1.33 13.78
CA SER A 226 -8.97 2.64 14.37
C SER A 226 -10.48 2.67 14.61
N GLU A 227 -10.90 2.20 15.78
CA GLU A 227 -12.15 2.62 16.37
C GLU A 227 -11.97 4.11 16.70
N ASN A 228 -12.44 4.95 15.81
CA ASN A 228 -12.82 6.34 16.06
C ASN A 228 -14.08 6.62 15.24
#